data_AF-D9PX56-F1
#
_entry.id   AF-D9PX56-F1
#
_cell.length_a   1.000
_cell.length_b   1.000
_cell.length_c   1.000
_cell.angle_alpha   90.00
_cell.angle_beta   90.00
_cell.angle_gamma   90.00
#
_symmetry.space_group_name_H-M   'P 1'
#
loop_
_entity.id
_entity.type
_entity.pdbx_description
1 polymer ?
#
loop_
_entity_poly.entity_id
_entity_poly.type
_entity_poly.pdbx_seq_one_letter_code
_entity_poly.pdbx_strand_id
1 'polypeptide(L)'
;MDDAQRFNETSPVRCVGMTFETRPDYCREEDVDRMLNLGVTRVELGVQTIYNYIYQRIRRGHSIGDVIESNRILRDSGIKVAMHLMPGLFSDFDRDLRIFRRIFQDPSFRPDMLKIYPCLVTRGSELYSLWENGLYKPYSTEEAVDLIVEIKKMMPPWVRTMRIQRDIPSQLIVDGVRKSNLGELVYRRLEEEGVRCRCIRCREVGHMSRRGVSVDEDAVTVMVEEYDATGGREFFISAEDPENDVLIGFLRLRFPSENAHRPEIDDKTALVRELHVYGSMIPIGERRDTIGQHRGYGEELLSRAEAIAYEGGMEKIMVTSGIGAREYYSKFGYRREGPYMSKELQED
;
A
#
# COMPACT_ATOMS: atom_id res chain seq x y z
N MET A 1 -26.65 -8.74 4.37
CA MET A 1 -25.22 -8.54 4.02
C MET A 1 -24.36 -9.27 5.04
N ASP A 2 -24.64 -9.10 6.33
CA ASP A 2 -23.98 -9.80 7.43
C ASP A 2 -23.95 -11.33 7.30
N ASP A 3 -25.04 -11.95 6.83
CA ASP A 3 -25.10 -13.40 6.63
C ASP A 3 -24.09 -13.89 5.57
N ALA A 4 -23.91 -13.13 4.49
CA ALA A 4 -22.96 -13.45 3.43
C ALA A 4 -21.51 -13.32 3.93
N GLN A 5 -21.22 -12.31 4.75
CA GLN A 5 -19.90 -12.15 5.36
C GLN A 5 -19.61 -13.30 6.33
N ARG A 6 -20.53 -13.62 7.24
CA ARG A 6 -20.39 -14.73 8.21
C ARG A 6 -20.14 -16.06 7.50
N PHE A 7 -20.87 -16.34 6.42
CA PHE A 7 -20.63 -17.53 5.61
C PHE A 7 -19.23 -17.53 4.96
N ASN A 8 -18.74 -16.36 4.52
CA ASN A 8 -17.43 -16.27 3.89
C ASN A 8 -16.26 -16.53 4.85
N GLU A 9 -16.44 -16.33 6.16
CA GLU A 9 -15.39 -16.58 7.18
C GLU A 9 -14.89 -18.03 7.13
N THR A 10 -15.78 -19.00 6.86
CA THR A 10 -15.48 -20.44 6.83
C THR A 10 -15.59 -21.08 5.43
N SER A 11 -15.89 -20.28 4.40
CA SER A 11 -16.03 -20.74 3.02
C SER A 11 -14.73 -21.36 2.46
N PRO A 12 -14.81 -22.33 1.52
CA PRO A 12 -13.64 -22.82 0.78
C PRO A 12 -12.90 -21.73 0.00
N VAL A 13 -13.63 -20.70 -0.47
CA VAL A 13 -13.07 -19.52 -1.13
C VAL A 13 -13.31 -18.31 -0.25
N ARG A 14 -12.22 -17.77 0.30
CA ARG A 14 -12.22 -16.75 1.36
C ARG A 14 -11.84 -15.37 0.83
N CYS A 15 -12.59 -14.34 1.21
CA CYS A 15 -12.26 -12.95 0.93
C CYS A 15 -11.28 -12.43 1.99
N VAL A 16 -9.98 -12.62 1.74
CA VAL A 16 -8.89 -12.22 2.66
C VAL A 16 -8.52 -10.74 2.56
N GLY A 17 -9.07 -10.01 1.59
CA GLY A 17 -8.88 -8.59 1.43
C GLY A 17 -9.79 -8.00 0.37
N MET A 18 -10.14 -6.73 0.54
CA MET A 18 -11.06 -6.01 -0.32
C MET A 18 -10.53 -4.61 -0.54
N THR A 19 -10.45 -4.20 -1.81
CA THR A 19 -9.93 -2.88 -2.19
C THR A 19 -11.00 -2.07 -2.87
N PHE A 20 -11.26 -0.87 -2.36
CA PHE A 20 -12.11 0.10 -3.03
C PHE A 20 -11.26 1.21 -3.63
N GLU A 21 -11.56 1.60 -4.87
CA GLU A 21 -10.97 2.76 -5.51
C GLU A 21 -11.96 3.92 -5.40
N THR A 22 -11.51 5.08 -4.93
CA THR A 22 -12.40 6.24 -4.77
C THR A 22 -11.67 7.55 -5.07
N ARG A 23 -12.44 8.63 -5.22
CA ARG A 23 -11.89 9.98 -5.20
C ARG A 23 -11.73 10.44 -3.74
N PRO A 24 -10.69 11.22 -3.41
CA PRO A 24 -10.50 11.81 -2.09
C PRO A 24 -11.74 12.50 -1.50
N ASP A 25 -12.53 13.19 -2.31
CA ASP A 25 -13.73 13.90 -1.86
C ASP A 25 -14.93 12.97 -1.52
N TYR A 26 -14.87 11.69 -1.90
CA TYR A 26 -15.83 10.63 -1.56
C TYR A 26 -15.23 9.61 -0.58
N CYS A 27 -14.46 10.13 0.38
CA CYS A 27 -13.81 9.33 1.41
C CYS A 27 -13.83 10.07 2.76
N ARG A 28 -15.00 10.59 3.13
CA ARG A 28 -15.30 11.17 4.44
C ARG A 28 -15.58 10.07 5.47
N GLU A 29 -15.74 10.44 6.73
CA GLU A 29 -16.01 9.51 7.85
C GLU A 29 -17.18 8.57 7.57
N GLU A 30 -18.34 9.12 7.14
CA GLU A 30 -19.51 8.32 6.78
C GLU A 30 -19.26 7.37 5.60
N ASP A 31 -18.41 7.78 4.64
CA ASP A 31 -18.04 6.91 3.52
C ASP A 31 -17.21 5.74 4.05
N VAL A 32 -16.20 6.03 4.86
CA VAL A 32 -15.29 5.03 5.46
C VAL A 32 -16.05 4.05 6.35
N ASP A 33 -17.02 4.52 7.13
CA ASP A 33 -17.90 3.67 7.94
C ASP A 33 -18.67 2.66 7.08
N ARG A 34 -19.22 3.12 5.95
CA ARG A 34 -19.89 2.23 4.99
C ARG A 34 -18.90 1.25 4.37
N MET A 35 -17.67 1.66 4.07
CA MET A 35 -16.66 0.76 3.52
C MET A 35 -16.24 -0.32 4.54
N LEU A 36 -16.08 0.03 5.81
CA LEU A 36 -15.80 -0.92 6.90
C LEU A 36 -16.93 -1.94 7.07
N ASN A 37 -18.19 -1.50 7.01
CA ASN A 37 -19.34 -2.40 7.04
C ASN A 37 -19.35 -3.39 5.86
N LEU A 38 -18.77 -3.02 4.73
CA LEU A 38 -18.62 -3.89 3.56
C LEU A 38 -17.42 -4.84 3.68
N GLY A 39 -16.53 -4.65 4.65
CA GLY A 39 -15.32 -5.47 4.85
C GLY A 39 -14.09 -4.97 4.09
N VAL A 40 -14.01 -3.66 3.82
CA VAL A 40 -12.83 -3.05 3.18
C VAL A 40 -11.57 -3.31 4.02
N THR A 41 -10.44 -3.55 3.35
CA THR A 41 -9.12 -3.59 4.01
C THR A 41 -8.11 -2.64 3.39
N ARG A 42 -8.39 -2.11 2.19
CA ARG A 42 -7.56 -1.13 1.50
C ARG A 42 -8.43 -0.15 0.72
N VAL A 43 -8.05 1.11 0.70
CA VAL A 43 -8.61 2.12 -0.19
C VAL A 43 -7.52 2.71 -1.07
N GLU A 44 -7.80 2.79 -2.37
CA GLU A 44 -6.97 3.48 -3.35
C GLU A 44 -7.57 4.86 -3.63
N LEU A 45 -6.84 5.90 -3.22
CA LEU A 45 -7.18 7.29 -3.48
C LEU A 45 -6.66 7.71 -4.85
N GLY A 46 -7.58 8.18 -5.70
CA GLY A 46 -7.27 8.76 -7.00
C GLY A 46 -6.65 10.16 -6.92
N VAL A 47 -5.46 10.26 -6.31
CA VAL A 47 -4.71 11.50 -6.01
C VAL A 47 -4.20 12.19 -7.27
N GLN A 48 -3.61 11.45 -8.21
CA GLN A 48 -3.03 11.88 -9.49
C GLN A 48 -1.81 12.80 -9.39
N THR A 49 -1.87 13.88 -8.61
CA THR A 49 -0.82 14.88 -8.37
C THR A 49 -1.03 15.52 -7.00
N ILE A 50 -0.12 16.35 -6.52
CA ILE A 50 -0.27 17.10 -5.26
C ILE A 50 -0.19 18.62 -5.49
N TYR A 51 -0.67 19.09 -6.64
CA TYR A 51 -0.75 20.50 -6.98
C TYR A 51 -2.19 20.91 -7.36
N ASN A 52 -2.80 21.78 -6.54
CA ASN A 52 -4.17 22.25 -6.76
C ASN A 52 -4.35 22.97 -8.10
N TYR A 53 -3.35 23.68 -8.61
CA TYR A 53 -3.47 24.34 -9.92
C TYR A 53 -3.61 23.33 -11.07
N ILE A 54 -3.03 22.13 -10.94
CA ILE A 54 -3.21 21.05 -11.92
C ILE A 54 -4.63 20.48 -11.80
N TYR A 55 -5.14 20.29 -10.58
CA TYR A 55 -6.54 19.91 -10.36
C TYR A 55 -7.52 20.89 -10.99
N GLN A 56 -7.31 22.19 -10.81
CA GLN A 56 -8.13 23.23 -11.44
C GLN A 56 -8.05 23.15 -12.97
N ARG A 57 -6.84 22.98 -13.53
CA ARG A 57 -6.63 22.86 -14.98
C ARG A 57 -7.36 21.67 -15.59
N ILE A 58 -7.44 20.55 -14.88
CA ILE A 58 -8.12 19.33 -15.37
C ILE A 58 -9.55 19.19 -14.85
N ARG A 59 -10.06 20.21 -14.16
CA ARG A 59 -11.39 20.21 -13.53
C ARG A 59 -11.61 19.00 -12.63
N ARG A 60 -10.59 18.61 -11.87
CA ARG A 60 -10.68 17.57 -10.84
C ARG A 60 -11.53 18.12 -9.69
N GLY A 61 -12.54 17.37 -9.25
CA GLY A 61 -13.48 17.83 -8.23
C GLY A 61 -13.01 17.62 -6.78
N HIS A 62 -11.71 17.57 -6.52
CA HIS A 62 -11.15 17.56 -5.16
C HIS A 62 -9.89 18.41 -5.07
N SER A 63 -9.48 18.69 -3.85
CA SER A 63 -8.30 19.43 -3.47
C SER A 63 -7.26 18.53 -2.79
N ILE A 64 -6.06 19.07 -2.59
CA ILE A 64 -5.05 18.43 -1.71
C ILE A 64 -5.57 18.29 -0.28
N GLY A 65 -6.41 19.21 0.19
CA GLY A 65 -7.03 19.11 1.52
C GLY A 65 -7.86 17.84 1.66
N ASP A 66 -8.62 17.49 0.62
CA ASP A 66 -9.40 16.24 0.60
C ASP A 66 -8.49 15.00 0.57
N VAL A 67 -7.33 15.07 -0.11
CA VAL A 67 -6.33 13.98 -0.12
C VAL A 67 -5.76 13.76 1.28
N ILE A 68 -5.36 14.83 1.97
CA ILE A 68 -4.78 14.76 3.31
C ILE A 68 -5.81 14.24 4.31
N GLU A 69 -7.03 14.77 4.24
CA GLU A 69 -8.11 14.41 5.18
C GLU A 69 -8.58 12.97 4.98
N SER A 70 -8.81 12.55 3.73
CA SER A 70 -9.18 11.15 3.45
C SER A 70 -8.07 10.16 3.86
N ASN A 71 -6.79 10.51 3.66
CA ASN A 71 -5.67 9.70 4.12
C ASN A 71 -5.67 9.56 5.66
N ARG A 72 -5.94 10.66 6.39
CA ARG A 72 -6.05 10.65 7.85
C ARG A 72 -7.19 9.74 8.32
N ILE A 73 -8.41 9.97 7.82
CA ILE A 73 -9.61 9.20 8.20
C ILE A 73 -9.39 7.70 7.95
N LEU A 74 -8.85 7.33 6.79
CA LEU A 74 -8.55 5.93 6.47
C LEU A 74 -7.54 5.31 7.43
N ARG A 75 -6.45 6.02 7.75
CA ARG A 75 -5.42 5.51 8.67
C ARG A 75 -5.94 5.37 10.09
N ASP A 76 -6.63 6.38 10.60
CA ASP A 76 -7.24 6.37 11.94
C ASP A 76 -8.39 5.34 12.04
N SER A 77 -8.92 4.87 10.90
CA SER A 77 -9.87 3.76 10.83
C SER A 77 -9.22 2.40 10.63
N GLY A 78 -7.89 2.30 10.66
CA GLY A 78 -7.15 1.06 10.50
C GLY A 78 -6.95 0.59 9.04
N ILE A 79 -7.37 1.38 8.05
CA ILE A 79 -7.39 0.97 6.64
C ILE A 79 -6.06 1.30 5.95
N LYS A 80 -5.64 0.43 5.04
CA LYS A 80 -4.45 0.61 4.19
C LYS A 80 -4.72 1.64 3.09
N VAL A 81 -3.78 2.56 2.88
CA VAL A 81 -3.94 3.66 1.92
C VAL A 81 -2.99 3.48 0.74
N ALA A 82 -3.57 3.27 -0.44
CA ALA A 82 -2.88 3.36 -1.72
C ALA A 82 -3.12 4.73 -2.36
N MET A 83 -2.09 5.31 -2.98
CA MET A 83 -2.22 6.53 -3.77
C MET A 83 -1.93 6.22 -5.24
N HIS A 84 -2.90 6.53 -6.10
CA HIS A 84 -2.72 6.52 -7.54
C HIS A 84 -2.14 7.87 -7.98
N LEU A 85 -0.96 7.85 -8.59
CA LEU A 85 -0.27 9.04 -9.11
C LEU A 85 -0.02 8.92 -10.61
N MET A 86 -0.16 10.05 -11.29
CA MET A 86 -0.05 10.16 -12.74
C MET A 86 1.05 11.15 -13.14
N PRO A 87 2.32 10.70 -13.21
CA PRO A 87 3.41 11.51 -13.75
C PRO A 87 3.08 12.04 -15.15
N GLY A 88 3.52 13.26 -15.47
CA GLY A 88 3.31 13.91 -16.76
C GLY A 88 1.94 14.56 -16.90
N LEU A 89 1.09 14.53 -15.86
CA LEU A 89 -0.18 15.24 -15.84
C LEU A 89 0.04 16.74 -15.68
N PHE A 90 0.21 17.46 -16.79
CA PHE A 90 0.63 18.89 -16.82
C PHE A 90 1.84 19.16 -15.93
N SER A 91 2.78 18.22 -15.96
CA SER A 91 3.97 18.18 -15.14
C SER A 91 5.19 17.82 -16.00
N ASP A 92 6.37 18.07 -15.46
CA ASP A 92 7.66 17.77 -16.07
C ASP A 92 8.48 16.90 -15.11
N PHE A 93 9.62 16.39 -15.58
CA PHE A 93 10.43 15.42 -14.86
C PHE A 93 10.79 15.91 -13.44
N ASP A 94 11.28 17.14 -13.34
CA ASP A 94 11.69 17.72 -12.08
C ASP A 94 10.51 17.95 -11.13
N ARG A 95 9.37 18.39 -11.66
CA ARG A 95 8.16 18.57 -10.85
C ARG A 95 7.61 17.25 -10.35
N ASP A 96 7.56 16.22 -11.19
CA ASP A 96 7.12 14.90 -10.75
C ASP A 96 8.08 14.34 -9.70
N LEU A 97 9.39 14.49 -9.90
CA LEU A 97 10.36 14.06 -8.90
C LEU A 97 10.18 14.78 -7.56
N ARG A 98 9.86 16.08 -7.57
CA ARG A 98 9.47 16.82 -6.36
C ARG A 98 8.18 16.31 -5.73
N ILE A 99 7.18 15.93 -6.52
CA ILE A 99 5.92 15.33 -6.02
C ILE A 99 6.25 14.05 -5.24
N PHE A 100 7.01 13.13 -5.83
CA PHE A 100 7.35 11.87 -5.18
C PHE A 100 8.24 12.06 -3.95
N ARG A 101 9.22 12.98 -3.97
CA ARG A 101 9.99 13.34 -2.76
C ARG A 101 9.05 13.79 -1.64
N ARG A 102 8.12 14.69 -1.97
CA ARG A 102 7.20 15.25 -0.98
C ARG A 102 6.28 14.19 -0.39
N ILE A 103 5.63 13.33 -1.19
CA ILE A 103 4.71 12.33 -0.62
C ILE A 103 5.42 11.33 0.30
N PHE A 104 6.73 11.10 0.12
CA PHE A 104 7.52 10.21 0.98
C PHE A 104 7.98 10.89 2.27
N GLN A 105 8.25 12.20 2.23
CA GLN A 105 8.84 12.93 3.36
C GLN A 105 7.78 13.61 4.23
N ASP A 106 6.78 14.22 3.60
CA ASP A 106 5.72 15.01 4.23
C ASP A 106 4.71 14.08 4.96
N PRO A 107 4.59 14.17 6.30
CA PRO A 107 3.70 13.33 7.09
C PRO A 107 2.22 13.38 6.68
N SER A 108 1.79 14.41 5.94
CA SER A 108 0.42 14.50 5.42
C SER A 108 0.09 13.42 4.36
N PHE A 109 1.09 12.71 3.80
CA PHE A 109 0.89 11.73 2.73
C PHE A 109 1.36 10.31 3.10
N ARG A 110 2.68 10.06 3.08
CA ARG A 110 3.36 8.78 3.40
C ARG A 110 2.58 7.51 3.03
N PRO A 111 2.18 7.30 1.76
CA PRO A 111 1.29 6.21 1.37
C PRO A 111 1.86 4.82 1.70
N ASP A 112 1.01 3.86 2.05
CA ASP A 112 1.45 2.46 2.19
C ASP A 112 1.76 1.84 0.83
N MET A 113 1.03 2.27 -0.20
CA MET A 113 1.14 1.72 -1.54
C MET A 113 1.03 2.79 -2.64
N LEU A 114 1.77 2.60 -3.73
CA LEU A 114 1.74 3.46 -4.91
C LEU A 114 1.29 2.71 -6.15
N LYS A 115 0.41 3.36 -6.93
CA LYS A 115 0.07 2.98 -8.31
C LYS A 115 0.56 4.12 -9.21
N ILE A 116 1.66 3.89 -9.93
CA ILE A 116 2.38 4.91 -10.70
C ILE A 116 2.08 4.74 -12.18
N TYR A 117 1.22 5.60 -12.72
CA TYR A 117 0.61 5.45 -14.03
C TYR A 117 0.87 6.71 -14.87
N PRO A 118 1.98 6.78 -15.64
CA PRO A 118 2.28 7.93 -16.49
C PRO A 118 1.08 8.35 -17.35
N CYS A 119 0.80 9.64 -17.41
CA CYS A 119 -0.37 10.18 -18.08
C CYS A 119 -0.31 9.88 -19.59
N LEU A 120 -1.45 9.47 -20.16
CA LEU A 120 -1.57 9.07 -21.56
C LEU A 120 -2.60 9.95 -22.26
N VAL A 121 -2.47 10.05 -23.59
CA VAL A 121 -3.48 10.65 -24.45
C VAL A 121 -4.34 9.53 -25.03
N THR A 122 -5.64 9.57 -24.75
CA THR A 122 -6.65 8.64 -25.32
C THR A 122 -7.69 9.42 -26.11
N ARG A 123 -8.19 8.86 -27.22
CA ARG A 123 -9.23 9.51 -28.03
C ARG A 123 -10.46 9.83 -27.18
N GLY A 124 -11.05 11.00 -27.40
CA GLY A 124 -12.25 11.45 -26.68
C GLY A 124 -11.99 12.05 -25.29
N SER A 125 -10.74 12.09 -24.83
CA SER A 125 -10.37 12.83 -23.61
C SER A 125 -10.10 14.31 -23.91
N GLU A 126 -10.25 15.18 -22.90
CA GLU A 126 -9.84 16.59 -23.02
C GLU A 126 -8.33 16.75 -23.32
N LEU A 127 -7.52 15.81 -22.83
CA LEU A 127 -6.08 15.76 -23.14
C LEU A 127 -5.81 15.51 -24.63
N TYR A 128 -6.69 14.80 -25.34
CA TYR A 128 -6.55 14.60 -26.79
C TYR A 128 -6.64 15.91 -27.57
N SER A 129 -7.65 16.74 -27.26
CA SER A 129 -7.79 18.05 -27.90
C SER A 129 -6.62 18.98 -27.58
N LEU A 130 -6.10 18.95 -26.35
CA LEU A 130 -4.92 19.74 -25.99
C LEU A 130 -3.65 19.25 -26.68
N TRP A 131 -3.50 17.93 -26.83
CA TRP A 131 -2.39 17.32 -27.56
C TRP A 131 -2.43 17.65 -29.05
N GLU A 132 -3.60 17.57 -29.71
CA GLU A 132 -3.76 17.91 -31.13
C GLU A 132 -3.39 19.38 -31.42
N ASN A 133 -3.64 20.28 -30.47
CA ASN A 133 -3.28 21.70 -30.56
C ASN A 133 -1.85 22.00 -30.09
N GLY A 134 -1.04 20.99 -29.74
CA GLY A 134 0.33 21.17 -29.26
C GLY A 134 0.46 21.76 -27.85
N LEU A 135 -0.63 21.80 -27.09
CA LEU A 135 -0.71 22.37 -25.73
C LEU A 135 -0.45 21.35 -24.61
N TYR A 136 -0.28 20.07 -24.97
CA TYR A 136 0.03 18.99 -24.05
C TYR A 136 0.94 17.95 -24.72
N LYS A 137 1.99 17.52 -24.01
CA LYS A 137 2.91 16.47 -24.43
C LYS A 137 3.04 15.44 -23.31
N PRO A 138 2.61 14.18 -23.49
CA PRO A 138 2.81 13.13 -22.50
C PRO A 138 4.28 12.67 -22.49
N TYR A 139 4.68 11.95 -21.43
CA TYR A 139 5.98 11.29 -21.43
C TYR A 139 6.09 10.22 -22.51
N SER A 140 7.25 10.17 -23.15
CA SER A 140 7.71 9.01 -23.88
C SER A 140 7.96 7.84 -22.94
N THR A 141 8.19 6.65 -23.51
CA THR A 141 8.49 5.46 -22.69
C THR A 141 9.83 5.59 -21.96
N GLU A 142 10.86 6.15 -22.60
CA GLU A 142 12.18 6.30 -21.98
C GLU A 142 12.15 7.33 -20.84
N GLU A 143 11.51 8.51 -21.06
CA GLU A 143 11.35 9.52 -19.99
C GLU A 143 10.59 8.95 -18.78
N ALA A 144 9.56 8.13 -19.01
CA ALA A 144 8.83 7.47 -17.94
C ALA A 144 9.68 6.42 -17.21
N VAL A 145 10.53 5.66 -17.92
CA VAL A 145 11.47 4.72 -17.29
C VAL A 145 12.45 5.46 -16.41
N ASP A 146 13.11 6.50 -16.93
CA ASP A 146 14.09 7.31 -16.21
C ASP A 146 13.49 7.90 -14.93
N LEU A 147 12.28 8.46 -15.03
CA LEU A 147 11.58 9.03 -13.88
C LEU A 147 11.26 7.97 -12.82
N ILE A 148 10.74 6.82 -13.23
CA ILE A 148 10.35 5.76 -12.28
C ILE A 148 11.58 5.13 -11.62
N VAL A 149 12.72 5.05 -12.32
CA VAL A 149 14.01 4.64 -11.74
C VAL A 149 14.41 5.61 -10.62
N GLU A 150 14.35 6.92 -10.84
CA GLU A 150 14.62 7.93 -9.81
C GLU A 150 13.63 7.85 -8.64
N ILE A 151 12.34 7.62 -8.91
CA ILE A 151 11.33 7.40 -7.86
C ILE A 151 11.67 6.17 -7.02
N LYS A 152 12.11 5.08 -7.66
CA LYS A 152 12.47 3.84 -6.97
C LYS A 152 13.75 3.93 -6.14
N LYS A 153 14.68 4.82 -6.49
CA LYS A 153 15.91 5.11 -5.70
C LYS A 153 15.58 5.69 -4.33
N MET A 154 14.50 6.47 -4.21
CA MET A 154 14.12 7.17 -2.98
C MET A 154 12.89 6.58 -2.28
N MET A 155 12.38 5.43 -2.73
CA MET A 155 11.17 4.83 -2.19
C MET A 155 11.43 4.26 -0.79
N PRO A 156 10.68 4.68 0.25
CA PRO A 156 10.89 4.17 1.60
C PRO A 156 10.60 2.66 1.69
N PRO A 157 11.23 1.97 2.65
CA PRO A 157 11.12 0.53 2.80
C PRO A 157 9.72 0.04 3.20
N TRP A 158 8.91 0.88 3.84
CA TRP A 158 7.51 0.59 4.20
C TRP A 158 6.53 0.78 3.03
N VAL A 159 6.97 1.34 1.89
CA VAL A 159 6.11 1.58 0.72
C VAL A 159 6.14 0.37 -0.20
N ARG A 160 4.96 -0.04 -0.68
CA ARG A 160 4.84 -1.03 -1.76
C ARG A 160 4.46 -0.34 -3.07
N THR A 161 5.20 -0.58 -4.15
CA THR A 161 4.67 -0.23 -5.49
C THR A 161 3.80 -1.37 -6.01
N MET A 162 2.67 -1.05 -6.62
CA MET A 162 1.93 -1.98 -7.46
C MET A 162 2.76 -2.31 -8.72
N ARG A 163 2.35 -3.35 -9.45
CA ARG A 163 2.97 -3.67 -10.75
C ARG A 163 2.81 -2.46 -11.67
N ILE A 164 3.92 -1.99 -12.22
CA ILE A 164 3.97 -0.87 -13.16
C ILE A 164 3.45 -1.38 -14.51
N GLN A 165 2.14 -1.34 -14.69
CA GLN A 165 1.42 -1.75 -15.89
C GLN A 165 0.12 -0.95 -15.99
N ARG A 166 -0.44 -0.80 -17.19
CA ARG A 166 -1.81 -0.28 -17.38
C ARG A 166 -2.62 -1.29 -18.19
N ASP A 167 -3.84 -1.55 -17.74
CA ASP A 167 -4.79 -2.40 -18.46
C ASP A 167 -5.58 -1.59 -19.51
N ILE A 168 -4.86 -0.77 -20.29
CA ILE A 168 -5.41 -0.01 -21.41
C ILE A 168 -4.87 -0.63 -22.71
N PRO A 169 -5.74 -1.12 -23.61
CA PRO A 169 -5.31 -1.61 -24.92
C PRO A 169 -4.47 -0.57 -25.66
N SER A 170 -3.31 -0.97 -26.18
CA SER A 170 -2.36 -0.05 -26.83
C SER A 170 -2.97 0.69 -28.03
N GLN A 171 -3.96 0.09 -28.69
CA GLN A 171 -4.72 0.69 -29.79
C GLN A 171 -5.54 1.93 -29.38
N LEU A 172 -5.89 2.05 -28.10
CA LEU A 172 -6.60 3.21 -27.55
C LEU A 172 -5.66 4.33 -27.12
N ILE A 173 -4.36 4.07 -27.07
CA ILE A 173 -3.32 5.03 -26.70
C ILE A 173 -2.91 5.81 -27.94
N VAL A 174 -3.36 7.06 -28.02
CA VAL A 174 -2.98 7.99 -29.10
C VAL A 174 -1.54 8.42 -28.92
N ASP A 175 -1.13 8.78 -27.69
CA ASP A 175 0.25 9.19 -27.40
C ASP A 175 0.62 8.94 -25.93
N GLY A 176 1.93 8.87 -25.66
CA GLY A 176 2.53 8.55 -24.37
C GLY A 176 3.19 7.18 -24.31
N VAL A 177 3.22 6.56 -23.12
CA VAL A 177 3.78 5.21 -22.94
C VAL A 177 2.91 4.15 -23.62
N ARG A 178 3.39 3.60 -24.74
CA ARG A 178 2.69 2.56 -25.52
C ARG A 178 3.14 1.13 -25.22
N LYS A 179 4.33 0.95 -24.62
CA LYS A 179 4.87 -0.38 -24.29
C LYS A 179 4.13 -0.98 -23.09
N SER A 180 3.63 -2.21 -23.23
CA SER A 180 2.92 -2.94 -22.17
C SER A 180 3.84 -3.47 -21.07
N ASN A 181 5.16 -3.49 -21.31
CA ASN A 181 6.17 -4.00 -20.38
C ASN A 181 6.98 -2.90 -19.67
N LEU A 182 6.38 -1.72 -19.42
CA LEU A 182 7.05 -0.60 -18.74
C LEU A 182 7.78 -1.02 -17.46
N GLY A 183 7.13 -1.81 -16.60
CA GLY A 183 7.76 -2.31 -15.38
C GLY A 183 9.03 -3.12 -15.63
N GLU A 184 9.05 -3.99 -16.65
CA GLU A 184 10.22 -4.77 -17.02
C GLU A 184 11.39 -3.87 -17.42
N LEU A 185 11.13 -2.82 -18.22
CA LEU A 185 12.13 -1.84 -18.63
C LEU A 185 12.72 -1.10 -17.44
N VAL A 186 11.88 -0.71 -16.48
CA VAL A 186 12.32 -0.08 -15.22
C VAL A 186 13.22 -1.04 -14.43
N TYR A 187 12.83 -2.30 -14.25
CA TYR A 187 13.63 -3.26 -13.49
C TYR A 187 14.97 -3.56 -14.17
N ARG A 188 14.99 -3.68 -15.50
CA ARG A 188 16.21 -3.85 -16.27
C ARG A 188 17.15 -2.66 -16.09
N ARG A 189 16.62 -1.43 -16.16
CA ARG A 189 17.43 -0.23 -15.96
C ARG A 189 18.01 -0.16 -14.54
N LEU A 190 17.23 -0.53 -13.52
CA LEU A 190 17.73 -0.60 -12.14
C LEU A 190 18.89 -1.61 -12.01
N GLU A 191 18.82 -2.75 -12.69
CA GLU A 191 19.88 -3.75 -12.71
C GLU A 191 21.12 -3.24 -13.47
N GLU A 192 20.93 -2.63 -14.63
CA GLU A 192 22.01 -2.00 -15.43
C GLU A 192 22.74 -0.90 -14.66
N GLU A 193 22.01 -0.09 -13.87
CA GLU A 193 22.58 0.98 -13.04
C GLU A 193 23.10 0.50 -11.67
N GLY A 194 22.94 -0.79 -11.33
CA GLY A 194 23.34 -1.33 -10.02
C GLY A 194 22.53 -0.76 -8.84
N VAL A 195 21.30 -0.30 -9.10
CA VAL A 195 20.44 0.37 -8.11
C VAL A 195 19.62 -0.64 -7.31
N ARG A 196 19.76 -0.60 -5.99
CA ARG A 196 18.96 -1.41 -5.05
C ARG A 196 17.75 -0.61 -4.56
N CYS A 197 16.57 -0.90 -5.11
CA CYS A 197 15.32 -0.31 -4.64
C CYS A 197 14.86 -0.99 -3.34
N ARG A 198 14.66 -0.20 -2.28
CA ARG A 198 14.32 -0.69 -0.94
C ARG A 198 12.82 -0.89 -0.69
N CYS A 199 11.95 -0.65 -1.66
CA CYS A 199 10.51 -0.81 -1.46
C CYS A 199 10.10 -2.28 -1.23
N ILE A 200 8.97 -2.52 -0.58
CA ILE A 200 8.43 -3.86 -0.25
C ILE A 200 8.45 -4.79 -1.46
N ARG A 201 7.94 -4.35 -2.62
CA ARG A 201 7.86 -5.19 -3.83
C ARG A 201 9.23 -5.64 -4.35
N CYS A 202 10.26 -4.83 -4.16
CA CYS A 202 11.60 -5.16 -4.65
C CYS A 202 12.31 -6.17 -3.75
N ARG A 203 11.91 -6.23 -2.47
CA ARG A 203 12.53 -7.05 -1.44
C ARG A 203 11.72 -8.28 -1.06
N GLU A 204 10.42 -8.31 -1.37
CA GLU A 204 9.57 -9.46 -1.06
C GLU A 204 10.22 -10.76 -1.55
N VAL A 205 10.26 -11.80 -0.71
CA VAL A 205 10.88 -13.11 -1.01
C VAL A 205 10.42 -13.63 -2.37
N GLY A 206 9.16 -13.38 -2.71
CA GLY A 206 8.58 -13.75 -3.99
C GLY A 206 9.23 -13.10 -5.23
N HIS A 207 9.74 -11.89 -5.08
CA HIS A 207 10.44 -11.18 -6.14
C HIS A 207 11.93 -11.53 -6.15
N MET A 208 12.52 -11.69 -4.97
CA MET A 208 13.94 -12.00 -4.78
C MET A 208 14.31 -13.41 -5.24
N SER A 209 13.49 -14.42 -4.97
CA SER A 209 13.76 -15.78 -5.45
C SER A 209 13.72 -15.90 -6.98
N ARG A 210 12.89 -15.10 -7.67
CA ARG A 210 12.89 -15.03 -9.14
C ARG A 210 14.18 -14.44 -9.71
N ARG A 211 14.92 -13.69 -8.90
CA ARG A 211 16.24 -13.13 -9.22
C ARG A 211 17.39 -14.01 -8.76
N GLY A 212 17.10 -15.23 -8.28
CA GLY A 212 18.11 -16.18 -7.80
C GLY A 212 18.64 -15.89 -6.39
N VAL A 213 18.00 -15.00 -5.63
CA VAL A 213 18.38 -14.71 -4.24
C VAL A 213 17.56 -15.58 -3.29
N SER A 214 18.24 -16.41 -2.51
CA SER A 214 17.66 -17.21 -1.43
C SER A 214 17.63 -16.40 -0.12
N VAL A 215 16.68 -16.73 0.74
CA VAL A 215 16.65 -16.27 2.13
C VAL A 215 17.61 -17.13 2.93
N ASP A 216 18.47 -16.50 3.73
CA ASP A 216 19.12 -17.17 4.85
C ASP A 216 18.17 -17.13 6.05
N GLU A 217 17.59 -18.29 6.38
CA GLU A 217 16.61 -18.37 7.46
C GLU A 217 17.20 -18.09 8.85
N ASP A 218 18.50 -18.31 9.04
CA ASP A 218 19.16 -18.12 10.34
C ASP A 218 19.55 -16.65 10.58
N ALA A 219 19.63 -15.85 9.51
CA ALA A 219 19.88 -14.41 9.55
C ALA A 219 18.60 -13.57 9.74
N VAL A 220 17.42 -14.18 9.71
CA VAL A 220 16.14 -13.46 9.76
C VAL A 220 15.97 -12.76 11.10
N THR A 221 15.66 -11.46 11.06
CA THR A 221 15.40 -10.64 12.24
C THR A 221 14.13 -9.80 12.07
N VAL A 222 13.49 -9.48 13.20
CA VAL A 222 12.35 -8.57 13.25
C VAL A 222 12.86 -7.15 13.48
N MET A 223 12.64 -6.28 12.49
CA MET A 223 12.99 -4.86 12.53
C MET A 223 11.74 -4.00 12.69
N VAL A 224 11.92 -2.79 13.23
CA VAL A 224 10.85 -1.81 13.43
C VAL A 224 11.32 -0.46 12.90
N GLU A 225 10.50 0.14 12.04
CA GLU A 225 10.71 1.49 11.55
C GLU A 225 9.51 2.38 11.90
N GLU A 226 9.74 3.39 12.72
CA GLU A 226 8.73 4.34 13.18
C GLU A 226 8.71 5.60 12.30
N TYR A 227 7.52 6.09 11.97
CA TYR A 227 7.34 7.32 11.22
C TYR A 227 5.98 7.97 11.49
N ASP A 228 5.93 9.31 11.61
CA ASP A 228 4.66 10.04 11.73
C ASP A 228 3.85 10.01 10.43
N ALA A 229 2.54 9.81 10.51
CA ALA A 229 1.65 9.99 9.36
C ALA A 229 0.30 10.53 9.81
N THR A 230 -0.13 11.61 9.18
CA THR A 230 -1.44 12.24 9.35
C THR A 230 -1.82 12.45 10.83
N GLY A 231 -0.89 12.99 11.62
CA GLY A 231 -1.10 13.29 13.05
C GLY A 231 -1.05 12.07 13.99
N GLY A 232 -0.82 10.86 13.49
CA GLY A 232 -0.57 9.66 14.29
C GLY A 232 0.82 9.09 14.02
N ARG A 233 1.15 8.00 14.71
CA ARG A 233 2.44 7.32 14.58
C ARG A 233 2.27 5.96 13.93
N GLU A 234 3.11 5.64 12.97
CA GLU A 234 3.12 4.35 12.28
C GLU A 234 4.39 3.58 12.66
N PHE A 235 4.25 2.27 12.82
CA PHE A 235 5.35 1.34 13.04
C PHE A 235 5.27 0.28 11.94
N PHE A 236 6.27 0.26 11.08
CA PHE A 236 6.47 -0.80 10.11
C PHE A 236 7.34 -1.87 10.74
N ILE A 237 6.72 -2.99 11.11
CA ILE A 237 7.39 -4.14 11.73
C ILE A 237 7.62 -5.18 10.65
N SER A 238 8.86 -5.64 10.45
CA SER A 238 9.19 -6.51 9.32
C SER A 238 10.12 -7.65 9.73
N ALA A 239 9.80 -8.86 9.30
CA ALA A 239 10.69 -10.01 9.36
C ALA A 239 11.49 -10.05 8.05
N GLU A 240 12.79 -9.79 8.15
CA GLU A 240 13.68 -9.63 7.00
C GLU A 240 15.01 -10.36 7.21
N ASP A 241 15.59 -10.84 6.12
CA ASP A 241 17.00 -11.21 6.01
C ASP A 241 17.78 -9.95 5.60
N PRO A 242 18.50 -9.30 6.52
CA PRO A 242 19.19 -8.04 6.27
C PRO A 242 20.44 -8.22 5.39
N GLU A 243 21.03 -9.41 5.37
CA GLU A 243 22.25 -9.70 4.60
C GLU A 243 21.93 -9.76 3.10
N ASN A 244 20.82 -10.41 2.75
CA ASN A 244 20.38 -10.57 1.37
C ASN A 244 19.32 -9.54 0.93
N ASP A 245 18.92 -8.63 1.83
CA ASP A 245 17.88 -7.61 1.62
C ASP A 245 16.52 -8.22 1.19
N VAL A 246 16.11 -9.30 1.88
CA VAL A 246 14.89 -10.04 1.57
C VAL A 246 13.84 -9.86 2.67
N LEU A 247 12.65 -9.43 2.28
CA LEU A 247 11.48 -9.27 3.14
C LEU A 247 10.59 -10.52 3.09
N ILE A 248 10.36 -11.14 4.24
CA ILE A 248 9.56 -12.37 4.39
C ILE A 248 8.12 -12.05 4.79
N GLY A 249 7.94 -11.08 5.66
CA GLY A 249 6.63 -10.62 6.09
C GLY A 249 6.72 -9.30 6.83
N PHE A 250 5.59 -8.60 6.96
CA PHE A 250 5.51 -7.34 7.68
C PHE A 250 4.14 -7.13 8.32
N LEU A 251 4.12 -6.24 9.30
CA LEU A 251 2.94 -5.73 9.98
C LEU A 251 2.99 -4.19 10.00
N ARG A 252 1.84 -3.55 9.78
CA ARG A 252 1.66 -2.10 9.94
C ARG A 252 0.86 -1.85 11.21
N LEU A 253 1.51 -1.31 12.23
CA LEU A 253 0.89 -0.89 13.48
C LEU A 253 0.75 0.63 13.47
N ARG A 254 -0.36 1.15 13.97
CA ARG A 254 -0.60 2.59 14.09
C ARG A 254 -1.10 2.94 15.48
N PHE A 255 -0.58 4.03 16.01
CA PHE A 255 -1.22 4.78 17.09
C PHE A 255 -2.01 5.92 16.42
N PRO A 256 -3.36 5.90 16.51
CA PRO A 256 -4.21 6.86 15.81
C PRO A 256 -3.95 8.30 16.22
N SER A 257 -4.39 9.25 15.39
CA SER A 257 -4.43 10.65 15.79
C SER A 257 -5.58 10.92 16.76
N GLU A 258 -5.56 12.08 17.43
CA GLU A 258 -6.65 12.55 18.29
C GLU A 258 -8.00 12.73 17.55
N ASN A 259 -7.98 12.72 16.22
CA ASN A 259 -9.15 12.92 15.38
C ASN A 259 -9.75 11.59 14.88
N ALA A 260 -9.39 10.45 15.48
CA ALA A 260 -10.02 9.16 15.17
C ALA A 260 -11.53 9.23 15.49
N HIS A 261 -12.37 8.86 14.52
CA HIS A 261 -13.82 9.07 14.61
C HIS A 261 -14.61 7.80 14.97
N ARG A 262 -13.98 6.63 14.85
CA ARG A 262 -14.65 5.34 15.07
C ARG A 262 -14.95 5.15 16.56
N PRO A 263 -16.18 4.74 16.94
CA PRO A 263 -16.55 4.59 18.34
C PRO A 263 -15.79 3.47 19.06
N GLU A 264 -15.21 2.53 18.31
CA GLU A 264 -14.38 1.45 18.88
C GLU A 264 -12.94 1.88 19.20
N ILE A 265 -12.51 3.05 18.72
CA ILE A 265 -11.13 3.53 18.75
C ILE A 265 -11.04 4.76 19.65
N ASP A 266 -10.25 4.66 20.72
CA ASP A 266 -9.94 5.75 21.65
C ASP A 266 -8.43 6.04 21.73
N ASP A 267 -8.03 6.91 22.65
CA ASP A 267 -6.62 7.30 22.88
C ASP A 267 -5.75 6.18 23.47
N LYS A 268 -6.35 5.04 23.83
CA LYS A 268 -5.72 3.83 24.37
C LYS A 268 -5.78 2.64 23.41
N THR A 269 -6.17 2.88 22.16
CA THR A 269 -6.34 1.83 21.15
C THR A 269 -5.26 1.90 20.08
N ALA A 270 -4.52 0.80 19.90
CA ALA A 270 -3.59 0.60 18.78
C ALA A 270 -4.26 -0.13 17.61
N LEU A 271 -3.83 0.15 16.37
CA LEU A 271 -4.41 -0.44 15.17
C LEU A 271 -3.38 -1.24 14.37
N VAL A 272 -3.62 -2.53 14.19
CA VAL A 272 -2.96 -3.34 13.16
C VAL A 272 -3.71 -3.16 11.84
N ARG A 273 -3.09 -2.41 10.93
CA ARG A 273 -3.64 -2.03 9.62
C ARG A 273 -3.39 -3.08 8.55
N GLU A 274 -2.30 -3.84 8.71
CA GLU A 274 -1.91 -4.90 7.80
C GLU A 274 -1.05 -5.92 8.55
N LEU A 275 -1.32 -7.20 8.34
CA LEU A 275 -0.35 -8.27 8.53
C LEU A 275 -0.23 -9.02 7.21
N HIS A 276 0.97 -9.17 6.69
CA HIS A 276 1.23 -9.87 5.45
C HIS A 276 2.48 -10.72 5.57
N VAL A 277 2.33 -12.04 5.45
CA VAL A 277 3.44 -12.99 5.35
C VAL A 277 3.44 -13.57 3.95
N TYR A 278 4.55 -13.44 3.23
CA TYR A 278 4.68 -14.02 1.90
C TYR A 278 4.80 -15.53 2.02
N GLY A 279 3.89 -16.25 1.36
CA GLY A 279 3.94 -17.72 1.31
C GLY A 279 5.15 -18.23 0.52
N SER A 280 5.50 -19.49 0.72
CA SER A 280 6.48 -20.19 -0.11
C SER A 280 6.00 -20.17 -1.57
N MET A 281 6.74 -19.46 -2.44
CA MET A 281 6.47 -19.51 -3.86
C MET A 281 6.85 -20.90 -4.38
N ILE A 282 5.86 -21.65 -4.85
CA ILE A 282 6.12 -22.88 -5.60
C ILE A 282 6.30 -22.48 -7.07
N PRO A 283 7.47 -22.74 -7.70
CA PRO A 283 7.61 -22.62 -9.15
C PRO A 283 6.58 -23.50 -9.86
N ILE A 284 5.96 -22.99 -10.93
CA ILE A 284 4.99 -23.77 -11.72
C ILE A 284 5.71 -25.01 -12.27
N GLY A 285 5.34 -26.20 -11.77
CA GLY A 285 5.86 -27.49 -12.24
C GLY A 285 6.68 -28.28 -11.20
N GLU A 286 7.09 -27.68 -10.09
CA GLU A 286 7.79 -28.41 -9.02
C GLU A 286 6.84 -28.76 -7.86
N ARG A 287 6.66 -30.06 -7.59
CA ARG A 287 6.15 -30.53 -6.31
C ARG A 287 7.35 -30.81 -5.41
N ARG A 288 7.49 -30.07 -4.32
CA ARG A 288 8.24 -30.57 -3.15
C ARG A 288 7.24 -31.01 -2.09
N ASP A 289 7.43 -32.22 -1.57
CA ASP A 289 6.76 -32.76 -0.39
C ASP A 289 7.25 -32.10 0.92
N THR A 290 8.04 -31.03 0.83
CA THR A 290 8.36 -30.18 1.97
C THR A 290 7.46 -28.95 1.96
N ILE A 291 6.36 -29.06 2.70
CA ILE A 291 5.65 -27.93 3.29
C ILE A 291 6.72 -27.10 4.00
N GLY A 292 7.21 -26.05 3.33
CA GLY A 292 8.13 -25.09 3.95
C GLY A 292 7.51 -24.65 5.26
N GLN A 293 8.22 -24.90 6.35
CA GLN A 293 7.78 -24.68 7.72
C GLN A 293 7.12 -23.31 7.84
N HIS A 294 5.86 -23.29 8.29
CA HIS A 294 5.26 -22.08 8.82
C HIS A 294 6.07 -21.66 10.06
N ARG A 295 7.17 -20.93 9.88
CA ARG A 295 8.11 -20.48 10.94
C ARG A 295 7.48 -19.47 11.91
N GLY A 296 6.16 -19.42 12.05
CA GLY A 296 5.50 -18.55 13.03
C GLY A 296 5.64 -17.05 12.78
N TYR A 297 6.26 -16.58 11.69
CA TYR A 297 6.52 -15.15 11.46
C TYR A 297 5.28 -14.26 11.61
N GLY A 298 4.08 -14.75 11.25
CA GLY A 298 2.85 -13.99 11.47
C GLY A 298 2.51 -13.78 12.94
N GLU A 299 2.74 -14.81 13.77
CA GLU A 299 2.60 -14.77 15.23
C GLU A 299 3.69 -13.91 15.87
N GLU A 300 4.94 -14.04 15.40
CA GLU A 300 6.07 -13.23 15.88
C GLU A 300 5.87 -11.74 15.63
N LEU A 301 5.44 -11.37 14.40
CA LEU A 301 5.12 -9.99 14.04
C LEU A 301 3.95 -9.45 14.87
N LEU A 302 2.91 -10.26 15.10
CA LEU A 302 1.75 -9.88 15.90
C LEU A 302 2.13 -9.69 17.36
N SER A 303 2.93 -10.59 17.93
CA SER A 303 3.44 -10.49 19.30
C SER A 303 4.32 -9.25 19.48
N ARG A 304 5.17 -8.94 18.49
CA ARG A 304 5.97 -7.71 18.53
C ARG A 304 5.10 -6.45 18.46
N ALA A 305 4.00 -6.48 17.72
CA ALA A 305 3.04 -5.38 17.65
C ALA A 305 2.31 -5.17 18.98
N GLU A 306 1.88 -6.26 19.63
CA GLU A 306 1.26 -6.24 20.96
C GLU A 306 2.22 -5.65 22.01
N ALA A 307 3.48 -6.08 22.00
CA ALA A 307 4.51 -5.52 22.88
C ALA A 307 4.72 -4.01 22.68
N ILE A 308 4.87 -3.56 21.42
CA ILE A 308 5.01 -2.12 21.11
C ILE A 308 3.78 -1.33 21.55
N ALA A 309 2.57 -1.87 21.33
CA ALA A 309 1.34 -1.23 21.76
C ALA A 309 1.29 -1.09 23.29
N TYR A 310 1.61 -2.15 24.02
CA TYR A 310 1.64 -2.15 25.49
C TYR A 310 2.70 -1.19 26.05
N GLU A 311 3.94 -1.25 25.53
CA GLU A 311 5.02 -0.31 25.87
C GLU A 311 4.64 1.15 25.55
N GLY A 312 3.81 1.35 24.52
CA GLY A 312 3.23 2.63 24.12
C GLY A 312 2.09 3.12 25.02
N GLY A 313 1.71 2.38 26.05
CA GLY A 313 0.62 2.71 26.98
C GLY A 313 -0.77 2.52 26.39
N MET A 314 -0.90 1.65 25.39
CA MET A 314 -2.17 1.23 24.81
C MET A 314 -2.74 0.07 25.65
N GLU A 315 -4.05 0.07 25.82
CA GLU A 315 -4.77 -0.96 26.60
C GLU A 315 -5.44 -1.97 25.66
N LYS A 316 -5.70 -1.59 24.41
CA LYS A 316 -6.40 -2.40 23.42
C LYS A 316 -5.68 -2.38 22.08
N ILE A 317 -5.71 -3.49 21.36
CA ILE A 317 -5.21 -3.59 19.98
C ILE A 317 -6.30 -4.15 19.07
N MET A 318 -6.52 -3.47 17.93
CA MET A 318 -7.54 -3.84 16.96
C MET A 318 -6.95 -4.09 15.58
N VAL A 319 -7.43 -5.10 14.88
CA VAL A 319 -6.95 -5.53 13.58
C VAL A 319 -8.01 -5.30 12.51
N THR A 320 -7.61 -4.61 11.44
CA THR A 320 -8.40 -4.55 10.21
C THR A 320 -8.22 -5.84 9.40
N SER A 321 -9.07 -6.83 9.69
CA SER A 321 -9.02 -8.15 9.05
C SER A 321 -9.96 -8.24 7.85
N GLY A 322 -9.48 -8.85 6.77
CA GLY A 322 -10.38 -9.37 5.74
C GLY A 322 -11.34 -10.40 6.35
N ILE A 323 -12.56 -10.48 5.84
CA ILE A 323 -13.62 -11.35 6.36
C ILE A 323 -13.12 -12.80 6.46
N GLY A 324 -12.53 -13.31 5.38
CA GLY A 324 -11.99 -14.66 5.29
C GLY A 324 -10.72 -14.92 6.12
N ALA A 325 -10.16 -13.90 6.77
CA ALA A 325 -8.97 -14.00 7.62
C ALA A 325 -9.28 -13.86 9.12
N ARG A 326 -10.53 -13.61 9.52
CA ARG A 326 -10.89 -13.40 10.93
C ARG A 326 -10.54 -14.59 11.84
N GLU A 327 -10.77 -15.82 11.37
CA GLU A 327 -10.42 -17.05 12.11
C GLU A 327 -8.91 -17.18 12.41
N TYR A 328 -8.04 -16.55 11.61
CA TYR A 328 -6.61 -16.54 11.90
C TYR A 328 -6.33 -15.79 13.21
N TYR A 329 -6.91 -14.60 13.38
CA TYR A 329 -6.73 -13.78 14.58
C TYR A 329 -7.41 -14.37 15.81
N SER A 330 -8.55 -15.07 15.64
CA SER A 330 -9.23 -15.75 16.75
C SER A 330 -8.34 -16.76 17.48
N LYS A 331 -7.36 -17.37 16.80
CA LYS A 331 -6.40 -18.30 17.39
C LYS A 331 -5.44 -17.62 18.37
N PHE A 332 -5.23 -16.32 18.24
CA PHE A 332 -4.36 -15.49 19.09
C PHE A 332 -5.15 -14.71 20.15
N GLY A 333 -6.40 -15.09 20.39
CA GLY A 333 -7.25 -14.50 21.44
C GLY A 333 -8.06 -13.28 21.00
N TYR A 334 -7.99 -12.86 19.74
CA TYR A 334 -8.78 -11.75 19.23
C TYR A 334 -10.26 -12.14 19.09
N ARG A 335 -11.15 -11.19 19.36
CA ARG A 335 -12.60 -11.34 19.22
C ARG A 335 -13.18 -10.23 18.37
N ARG A 336 -14.35 -10.45 17.77
CA ARG A 336 -14.97 -9.44 16.91
C ARG A 336 -15.49 -8.26 17.74
N GLU A 337 -15.10 -7.05 17.37
CA GLU A 337 -15.59 -5.78 17.93
C GLU A 337 -15.86 -4.82 16.77
N GLY A 338 -17.13 -4.54 16.50
CA GLY A 338 -17.53 -3.79 15.31
C GLY A 338 -17.01 -4.45 14.00
N PRO A 339 -16.33 -3.68 13.11
CA PRO A 339 -15.73 -4.20 11.89
C PRO A 339 -14.35 -4.88 12.10
N TYR A 340 -13.79 -4.82 13.31
CA TYR A 340 -12.43 -5.24 13.63
C TYR A 340 -12.35 -6.58 14.38
N MET A 341 -11.13 -7.10 14.50
CA MET A 341 -10.76 -8.13 15.48
C MET A 341 -9.98 -7.44 16.61
N SER A 342 -10.44 -7.51 17.84
CA SER A 342 -9.94 -6.77 19.00
C SER A 342 -9.39 -7.71 20.08
N LYS A 343 -8.37 -7.27 20.80
CA LYS A 343 -7.76 -7.95 21.95
C LYS A 343 -7.36 -6.90 22.99
N GLU A 344 -7.74 -7.14 24.24
CA GLU A 344 -7.24 -6.38 25.39
C GLU A 344 -5.77 -6.79 25.64
N LEU A 345 -4.92 -5.80 25.85
CA LEU A 345 -3.52 -6.01 26.21
C LEU A 345 -3.43 -6.20 27.72
N GLN A 346 -2.77 -7.26 28.16
CA GLN A 346 -2.53 -7.56 29.57
C GLN A 346 -1.02 -7.57 29.83
N GLU A 347 -0.62 -7.25 31.05
CA GLU A 347 0.73 -7.51 31.53
C GLU A 347 0.89 -9.03 31.65
N ASP A 348 1.85 -9.61 30.92
CA ASP A 348 2.15 -11.05 30.95
C ASP A 348 2.70 -11.52 32.31
#